data_AF-A0A4D7C7E7-F1
#
_entry.id   AF-A0A4D7C7E7-F1
#
_cell.length_a   1.000
_cell.length_b   1.000
_cell.length_c   1.000
_cell.angle_alpha   90.00
_cell.angle_beta   90.00
_cell.angle_gamma   90.00
#
_symmetry.space_group_name_H-M   'P 1'
#
loop_
_entity.id
_entity.type
_entity.pdbx_description
1 polymer ?
#
loop_
_entity_poly.entity_id
_entity_poly.type
_entity_poly.pdbx_seq_one_letter_code
_entity_poly.pdbx_strand_id
1 'polypeptide(L)'
;MCGFVASLNEYGATGQLLSARRKNEKLSPASAGRECVYVGSPGRARRGQAQPLRRKTLVRASAAAGLAVLDRTVGAFRLLWHAGAAGDLSGWLVLFDDATVGGLYGAFASLVYLTPLFGGMIADRVLGSKFSVKIGAILMALGYTGLALGGQQAKPTFEYQNQTYAVQVIESGKDRQQQVIAPGGAYTIRGNEDGSLTLEGATGADLPASLPKGSYKFGAERDPVSVALLLLSLSLVIVGNGLFKPNISTMVGSLYTQGDRRRDSGFTIFYLGINLGSVFSQAIAPVLAVALGWWAGFGLVAVGMTISWLMMHFDGGRLTGYGEPPEGIAHKTKLLIYVAILVAIPVAWLLLDNTVLTAAAAQAAAKAGDGVFGYLASLPILGKAMIFAFVISIIGIPLWALRAGSRDQFEKMLAAIILVVFSVVFWTLFELAGSALTLFAERSTDRHLIGGYEMPGGQVQIFNPIFIVMLAPVFAALWLKLGRRGASRPSRSNSPSA
;
A
#
# COMPACT_ATOMS: atom_id res chain seq x y z
N MET A 1 -31.17 3.23 5.87
CA MET A 1 -30.68 4.61 5.70
C MET A 1 -31.72 5.35 4.86
N CYS A 2 -32.79 5.82 5.51
CA CYS A 2 -33.86 6.64 4.91
C CYS A 2 -34.08 7.78 5.88
N GLY A 3 -34.08 9.03 5.39
CA GLY A 3 -34.33 10.21 6.21
C GLY A 3 -33.10 11.09 6.38
N PHE A 4 -32.68 11.77 5.32
CA PHE A 4 -31.95 13.04 5.44
C PHE A 4 -32.29 13.94 4.25
N VAL A 5 -33.60 14.19 4.09
CA VAL A 5 -34.16 15.30 3.31
C VAL A 5 -35.20 15.94 4.22
N ALA A 6 -34.77 16.92 5.02
CA ALA A 6 -35.61 17.99 5.56
C ALA A 6 -34.80 18.88 6.52
N SER A 7 -34.88 20.18 6.24
CA SER A 7 -34.78 21.26 7.23
C SER A 7 -33.38 21.72 7.66
N LEU A 8 -32.81 22.63 6.88
CA LEU A 8 -32.12 23.79 7.43
C LEU A 8 -32.85 25.03 6.91
N ASN A 9 -33.86 25.47 7.67
CA ASN A 9 -34.39 26.82 7.58
C ASN A 9 -34.46 27.39 9.00
N GLU A 10 -33.89 28.58 9.16
CA GLU A 10 -34.08 29.56 10.24
C GLU A 10 -33.75 29.15 11.70
N TYR A 11 -32.74 29.79 12.30
CA TYR A 11 -32.90 31.01 13.10
C TYR A 11 -31.59 31.34 13.82
N GLY A 12 -31.20 32.61 13.73
CA GLY A 12 -30.07 33.17 14.48
C GLY A 12 -30.45 33.74 15.85
N ALA A 13 -29.42 34.34 16.44
CA ALA A 13 -29.42 35.42 17.44
C ALA A 13 -29.24 35.07 18.94
N THR A 14 -28.15 35.64 19.47
CA THR A 14 -27.97 36.36 20.77
C THR A 14 -27.80 35.62 22.10
N GLY A 15 -26.78 36.05 22.87
CA GLY A 15 -26.96 36.34 24.31
C GLY A 15 -25.96 35.78 25.35
N GLN A 16 -24.78 36.42 25.47
CA GLN A 16 -24.10 36.96 26.69
C GLN A 16 -24.12 36.31 28.11
N LEU A 17 -22.96 36.50 28.81
CA LEU A 17 -22.66 36.58 30.28
C LEU A 17 -22.40 35.23 31.04
N LEU A 18 -21.48 35.03 32.01
CA LEU A 18 -20.62 35.88 32.88
C LEU A 18 -19.55 35.04 33.65
N SER A 19 -18.44 35.72 34.04
CA SER A 19 -17.53 35.54 35.23
C SER A 19 -16.76 34.22 35.44
N ALA A 20 -15.42 34.15 35.44
CA ALA A 20 -14.38 34.75 36.31
C ALA A 20 -14.25 34.14 37.72
N ARG A 21 -13.18 33.35 37.96
CA ARG A 21 -12.38 33.40 39.22
C ARG A 21 -10.99 32.76 39.03
N ARG A 22 -9.96 33.55 39.38
CA ARG A 22 -8.54 33.19 39.49
C ARG A 22 -8.29 32.41 40.80
N LYS A 23 -7.22 31.59 40.83
CA LYS A 23 -6.08 31.79 41.76
C LYS A 23 -4.88 30.92 41.35
N ASN A 24 -3.73 31.60 41.28
CA ASN A 24 -2.37 31.06 41.13
C ASN A 24 -1.88 30.48 42.46
N GLU A 25 -0.96 29.51 42.40
CA GLU A 25 0.26 29.55 43.22
C GLU A 25 1.38 28.71 42.57
N LYS A 26 2.52 29.37 42.32
CA LYS A 26 3.83 28.80 42.01
C LYS A 26 4.63 28.80 43.31
N LEU A 27 5.53 27.83 43.50
CA LEU A 27 6.81 28.01 44.20
C LEU A 27 7.75 26.81 43.93
N SER A 28 9.04 27.12 43.85
CA SER A 28 10.25 26.28 43.62
C SER A 28 11.42 27.05 44.27
N PRO A 29 12.68 26.56 44.36
CA PRO A 29 13.21 25.37 45.06
C PRO A 29 14.42 25.73 45.98
N ALA A 30 14.94 24.80 46.79
CA ALA A 30 16.28 24.86 47.43
C ALA A 30 16.60 23.46 48.04
N SER A 31 17.57 22.70 47.53
CA SER A 31 19.02 22.67 47.85
C SER A 31 19.36 22.08 49.25
N ALA A 32 20.17 21.01 49.25
CA ALA A 32 21.32 20.74 50.13
C ALA A 32 21.59 19.24 50.26
N GLY A 33 22.79 18.82 49.84
CA GLY A 33 23.29 17.46 50.02
C GLY A 33 23.84 17.20 51.42
N ARG A 34 24.10 15.92 51.70
CA ARG A 34 25.19 15.45 52.56
C ARG A 34 25.43 13.95 52.36
N GLU A 35 26.70 13.64 52.21
CA GLU A 35 27.32 12.32 52.03
C GLU A 35 27.59 11.59 53.37
N CYS A 36 27.87 10.29 53.23
CA CYS A 36 28.75 9.45 54.08
C CYS A 36 28.19 8.86 55.41
N VAL A 37 28.16 7.52 55.51
CA VAL A 37 29.22 6.65 56.14
C VAL A 37 28.64 5.25 56.44
N TYR A 38 29.40 4.22 56.07
CA TYR A 38 29.25 2.81 56.42
C TYR A 38 29.57 2.52 57.90
N VAL A 39 28.80 1.64 58.55
CA VAL A 39 29.25 0.89 59.75
C VAL A 39 28.82 -0.57 59.61
N GLY A 40 29.78 -1.48 59.64
CA GLY A 40 29.57 -2.92 59.65
C GLY A 40 29.78 -3.54 61.04
N SER A 41 29.16 -4.71 61.27
CA SER A 41 29.60 -5.71 62.27
C SER A 41 28.84 -7.04 62.12
N PRO A 42 29.35 -8.15 62.68
CA PRO A 42 29.51 -9.42 61.96
C PRO A 42 28.72 -10.61 62.56
N GLY A 43 28.60 -11.71 61.80
CA GLY A 43 28.09 -12.98 62.32
C GLY A 43 28.17 -14.14 61.32
N ARG A 44 28.95 -15.17 61.65
CA ARG A 44 29.27 -16.40 60.87
C ARG A 44 28.07 -17.32 60.65
N ALA A 45 28.02 -18.03 59.50
CA ALA A 45 28.30 -19.48 59.40
C ALA A 45 28.00 -20.06 57.98
N ARG A 46 28.77 -21.08 57.62
CA ARG A 46 29.00 -21.68 56.29
C ARG A 46 27.80 -22.44 55.68
N ARG A 47 27.69 -22.44 54.35
CA ARG A 47 27.36 -23.61 53.51
C ARG A 47 27.65 -23.38 52.02
N GLY A 48 28.38 -24.31 51.39
CA GLY A 48 28.29 -24.67 49.96
C GLY A 48 29.05 -23.81 48.94
N GLN A 49 30.20 -24.31 48.48
CA GLN A 49 30.85 -23.87 47.25
C GLN A 49 30.04 -24.30 46.01
N ALA A 50 29.72 -23.36 45.12
CA ALA A 50 29.39 -23.63 43.72
C ALA A 50 29.97 -22.50 42.85
N GLN A 51 30.86 -22.84 41.91
CA GLN A 51 31.50 -21.92 40.97
C GLN A 51 30.49 -21.29 39.99
N PRO A 52 30.54 -19.96 39.70
CA PRO A 52 29.76 -19.36 38.63
C PRO A 52 30.67 -18.93 37.47
N LEU A 53 31.04 -19.85 36.57
CA LEU A 53 31.81 -19.53 35.37
C LEU A 53 31.24 -20.27 34.15
N ARG A 54 30.23 -19.69 33.47
CA ARG A 54 29.92 -19.96 32.04
C ARG A 54 28.79 -19.15 31.39
N ARG A 55 28.21 -18.11 32.03
CA ARG A 55 27.15 -17.28 31.40
C ARG A 55 27.62 -16.01 30.69
N LYS A 56 28.72 -15.37 31.12
CA LYS A 56 29.18 -14.09 30.54
C LYS A 56 29.86 -14.24 29.17
N THR A 57 30.47 -15.39 28.89
CA THR A 57 31.19 -15.64 27.63
C THR A 57 30.23 -15.93 26.47
N LEU A 58 29.09 -16.59 26.73
CA LEU A 58 28.09 -16.92 25.70
C LEU A 58 27.34 -15.68 25.18
N VAL A 59 27.08 -14.71 26.06
CA VAL A 59 26.39 -13.45 25.71
C VAL A 59 27.30 -12.54 24.88
N ARG A 60 28.61 -12.52 25.15
CA ARG A 60 29.58 -11.77 24.34
C ARG A 60 29.79 -12.38 22.95
N ALA A 61 29.80 -13.70 22.84
CA ALA A 61 29.94 -14.39 21.54
C ALA A 61 28.72 -14.18 20.63
N SER A 62 27.51 -14.12 21.19
CA SER A 62 26.27 -13.85 20.44
C SER A 62 26.13 -12.38 20.02
N ALA A 63 26.59 -11.43 20.84
CA ALA A 63 26.68 -10.02 20.47
C ALA A 63 27.73 -9.79 19.36
N ALA A 64 28.89 -10.44 19.42
CA ALA A 64 29.93 -10.36 18.39
C ALA A 64 29.49 -11.00 17.06
N ALA A 65 28.75 -12.12 17.12
CA ALA A 65 28.15 -12.72 15.92
C ALA A 65 27.08 -11.82 15.30
N GLY A 66 26.26 -11.14 16.11
CA GLY A 66 25.29 -10.15 15.66
C GLY A 66 25.95 -8.94 14.97
N LEU A 67 27.04 -8.42 15.54
CA LEU A 67 27.84 -7.34 14.91
C LEU A 67 28.52 -7.79 13.62
N ALA A 68 29.04 -9.01 13.55
CA ALA A 68 29.68 -9.53 12.33
C ALA A 68 28.67 -9.78 11.19
N VAL A 69 27.44 -10.18 11.52
CA VAL A 69 26.33 -10.24 10.54
C VAL A 69 25.97 -8.83 10.11
N LEU A 70 25.82 -7.87 11.05
CA LEU A 70 25.51 -6.48 10.72
C LEU A 70 26.59 -5.87 9.79
N ASP A 71 27.86 -6.11 10.08
CA ASP A 71 29.00 -5.61 9.29
C ASP A 71 29.08 -6.26 7.90
N ARG A 72 28.79 -7.56 7.76
CA ARG A 72 28.64 -8.20 6.44
C ARG A 72 27.42 -7.70 5.67
N THR A 73 26.33 -7.40 6.36
CA THR A 73 25.10 -6.87 5.73
C THR A 73 25.33 -5.43 5.26
N VAL A 74 26.00 -4.62 6.07
CA VAL A 74 26.43 -3.25 5.73
C VAL A 74 27.50 -3.28 4.64
N GLY A 75 28.42 -4.25 4.65
CA GLY A 75 29.43 -4.43 3.61
C GLY A 75 28.84 -4.85 2.26
N ALA A 76 27.87 -5.77 2.26
CA ALA A 76 27.09 -6.10 1.07
C ALA A 76 26.28 -4.90 0.55
N PHE A 77 25.70 -4.11 1.46
CA PHE A 77 25.04 -2.85 1.15
C PHE A 77 26.01 -1.81 0.57
N ARG A 78 27.26 -1.76 1.05
CA ARG A 78 28.32 -0.86 0.54
C ARG A 78 28.84 -1.28 -0.84
N LEU A 79 28.90 -2.58 -1.11
CA LEU A 79 29.22 -3.11 -2.44
C LEU A 79 28.09 -2.84 -3.44
N LEU A 80 26.83 -2.98 -3.02
CA LEU A 80 25.66 -2.55 -3.80
C LEU A 80 25.64 -1.03 -4.01
N TRP A 81 26.04 -0.25 -3.00
CA TRP A 81 26.16 1.21 -3.06
C TRP A 81 27.18 1.67 -4.11
N HIS A 82 28.37 1.05 -4.14
CA HIS A 82 29.40 1.40 -5.11
C HIS A 82 29.15 0.85 -6.52
N ALA A 83 28.46 -0.30 -6.64
CA ALA A 83 28.00 -0.80 -7.94
C ALA A 83 26.85 0.05 -8.52
N GLY A 84 26.03 0.66 -7.65
CA GLY A 84 24.93 1.53 -8.03
C GLY A 84 25.32 2.99 -8.29
N ALA A 85 26.31 3.54 -7.60
CA ALA A 85 26.72 4.94 -7.73
C ALA A 85 27.36 5.30 -9.10
N ALA A 86 27.68 4.31 -9.93
CA ALA A 86 28.23 4.51 -11.28
C ALA A 86 27.16 4.51 -12.39
N GLY A 87 25.90 4.21 -12.06
CA GLY A 87 24.78 4.21 -13.00
C GLY A 87 23.67 5.15 -12.53
N ASP A 88 23.01 5.80 -13.46
CA ASP A 88 21.83 6.66 -13.25
C ASP A 88 20.69 5.86 -12.56
N LEU A 89 20.73 5.79 -11.21
CA LEU A 89 19.79 5.08 -10.33
C LEU A 89 18.44 5.79 -10.15
N SER A 90 18.02 6.55 -11.15
CA SER A 90 16.72 7.20 -11.26
C SER A 90 15.57 6.23 -11.57
N GLY A 91 15.80 4.93 -11.37
CA GLY A 91 15.01 3.79 -11.83
C GLY A 91 13.52 3.85 -11.50
N TRP A 92 12.72 3.43 -12.49
CA TRP A 92 11.25 3.45 -12.62
C TRP A 92 10.60 4.69 -13.28
N LEU A 93 11.29 5.82 -13.41
CA LEU A 93 10.60 7.11 -13.62
C LEU A 93 9.79 7.24 -14.92
N VAL A 94 9.99 6.42 -15.96
CA VAL A 94 9.18 6.50 -17.19
C VAL A 94 8.98 5.14 -17.85
N LEU A 95 8.61 4.09 -17.10
CA LEU A 95 8.37 2.80 -17.77
C LEU A 95 7.09 2.77 -18.61
N PHE A 96 6.04 3.52 -18.29
CA PHE A 96 4.74 3.33 -18.96
C PHE A 96 3.99 4.65 -19.14
N ASP A 97 3.14 4.70 -20.16
CA ASP A 97 2.18 5.80 -20.32
C ASP A 97 1.07 5.72 -19.26
N ASP A 98 0.33 6.81 -19.05
CA ASP A 98 -0.68 6.90 -17.99
C ASP A 98 -1.77 5.84 -18.08
N ALA A 99 -2.16 5.41 -19.29
CA ALA A 99 -3.17 4.36 -19.48
C ALA A 99 -2.67 3.05 -18.88
N THR A 100 -1.44 2.72 -19.23
CA THR A 100 -0.76 1.49 -18.80
C THR A 100 -0.46 1.53 -17.30
N VAL A 101 0.00 2.66 -16.76
CA VAL A 101 0.22 2.83 -15.31
C VAL A 101 -1.09 2.71 -14.53
N GLY A 102 -2.16 3.38 -14.98
CA GLY A 102 -3.47 3.31 -14.35
C GLY A 102 -4.05 1.89 -14.38
N GLY A 103 -3.92 1.20 -15.50
CA GLY A 103 -4.30 -0.21 -15.64
C GLY A 103 -3.50 -1.12 -14.70
N LEU A 104 -2.17 -0.97 -14.67
CA LEU A 104 -1.29 -1.76 -13.81
C LEU A 104 -1.58 -1.53 -12.33
N TYR A 105 -1.79 -0.27 -11.91
CA TYR A 105 -2.20 0.06 -10.54
C TYR A 105 -3.53 -0.61 -10.18
N GLY A 106 -4.54 -0.53 -11.06
CA GLY A 106 -5.84 -1.17 -10.87
C GLY A 106 -5.75 -2.70 -10.76
N ALA A 107 -4.92 -3.34 -11.59
CA ALA A 107 -4.67 -4.78 -11.52
C ALA A 107 -3.95 -5.19 -10.22
N PHE A 108 -2.91 -4.44 -9.85
CA PHE A 108 -2.18 -4.65 -8.59
C PHE A 108 -3.12 -4.52 -7.38
N ALA A 109 -3.90 -3.45 -7.29
CA ALA A 109 -4.87 -3.23 -6.22
C ALA A 109 -5.89 -4.37 -6.16
N SER A 110 -6.47 -4.75 -7.30
CA SER A 110 -7.45 -5.85 -7.38
C SER A 110 -6.89 -7.16 -6.82
N LEU A 111 -5.65 -7.52 -7.18
CA LEU A 111 -5.00 -8.73 -6.69
C LEU A 111 -4.64 -8.62 -5.20
N VAL A 112 -4.22 -7.46 -4.71
CA VAL A 112 -3.96 -7.20 -3.28
C VAL A 112 -5.22 -7.35 -2.41
N TYR A 113 -6.42 -7.12 -2.96
CA TYR A 113 -7.68 -7.39 -2.27
C TYR A 113 -8.20 -8.82 -2.47
N LEU A 114 -7.85 -9.47 -3.59
CA LEU A 114 -8.29 -10.83 -3.90
C LEU A 114 -7.46 -11.91 -3.19
N THR A 115 -6.13 -11.81 -3.21
CA THR A 115 -5.23 -12.85 -2.65
C THR A 115 -5.41 -13.11 -1.15
N PRO A 116 -5.80 -12.14 -0.29
CA PRO A 116 -6.14 -12.39 1.11
C PRO A 116 -7.20 -13.47 1.32
N LEU A 117 -8.17 -13.62 0.40
CA LEU A 117 -9.16 -14.69 0.50
C LEU A 117 -8.49 -16.07 0.55
N PHE A 118 -7.54 -16.30 -0.37
CA PHE A 118 -6.81 -17.55 -0.45
C PHE A 118 -5.83 -17.71 0.71
N GLY A 119 -5.12 -16.66 1.09
CA GLY A 119 -4.15 -16.73 2.18
C GLY A 119 -4.78 -16.99 3.55
N GLY A 120 -5.99 -16.49 3.80
CA GLY A 120 -6.78 -16.84 4.99
C GLY A 120 -7.20 -18.31 4.98
N MET A 121 -7.80 -18.78 3.87
CA MET A 121 -8.20 -20.19 3.73
C MET A 121 -7.04 -21.18 3.89
N ILE A 122 -5.86 -20.84 3.36
CA ILE A 122 -4.66 -21.68 3.47
C ILE A 122 -4.16 -21.73 4.92
N ALA A 123 -4.14 -20.59 5.60
CA ALA A 123 -3.71 -20.53 6.98
C ALA A 123 -4.64 -21.30 7.92
N ASP A 124 -5.96 -21.12 7.77
CA ASP A 124 -6.96 -21.76 8.63
C ASP A 124 -6.95 -23.29 8.50
N ARG A 125 -6.62 -23.82 7.31
CA ARG A 125 -6.70 -25.25 7.02
C ARG A 125 -5.37 -25.99 7.06
N VAL A 126 -4.25 -25.32 6.82
CA VAL A 126 -2.97 -26.01 6.55
C VAL A 126 -1.79 -25.38 7.29
N LEU A 127 -1.54 -24.08 7.07
CA LEU A 127 -0.27 -23.46 7.47
C LEU A 127 -0.28 -22.88 8.89
N GLY A 128 -1.44 -22.52 9.43
CA GLY A 128 -1.54 -21.67 10.60
C GLY A 128 -1.23 -20.21 10.26
N SER A 129 -1.89 -19.28 10.95
CA SER A 129 -1.76 -17.85 10.69
C SER A 129 -0.35 -17.33 10.97
N LYS A 130 0.33 -17.81 12.02
CA LYS A 130 1.69 -17.37 12.37
C LYS A 130 2.70 -17.68 11.27
N PHE A 131 2.64 -18.89 10.72
CA PHE A 131 3.56 -19.30 9.66
C PHE A 131 3.23 -18.61 8.34
N SER A 132 1.94 -18.48 8.01
CA SER A 132 1.47 -17.76 6.82
C SER A 132 1.95 -16.31 6.81
N VAL A 133 1.84 -15.60 7.94
CA VAL A 133 2.34 -14.22 8.07
C VAL A 133 3.86 -14.15 7.88
N LYS A 134 4.64 -15.10 8.42
CA LYS A 134 6.10 -15.13 8.24
C LYS A 134 6.50 -15.31 6.77
N ILE A 135 5.85 -16.22 6.03
CA ILE A 135 6.10 -16.37 4.59
C ILE A 135 5.68 -15.11 3.84
N GLY A 136 4.48 -14.60 4.12
CA GLY A 136 3.97 -13.39 3.48
C GLY A 136 4.91 -12.21 3.66
N ALA A 137 5.49 -12.08 4.86
CA ALA A 137 6.45 -11.03 5.17
C ALA A 137 7.77 -11.14 4.40
N ILE A 138 8.30 -12.36 4.23
CA ILE A 138 9.49 -12.60 3.40
C ILE A 138 9.22 -12.23 1.94
N LEU A 139 8.10 -12.70 1.38
CA LEU A 139 7.76 -12.43 -0.02
C LEU A 139 7.61 -10.92 -0.28
N MET A 140 6.92 -10.19 0.60
CA MET A 140 6.83 -8.74 0.49
C MET A 140 8.19 -8.05 0.65
N ALA A 141 9.03 -8.47 1.60
CA ALA A 141 10.36 -7.89 1.77
C ALA A 141 11.23 -8.09 0.52
N LEU A 142 11.19 -9.27 -0.09
CA LEU A 142 11.87 -9.55 -1.36
C LEU A 142 11.30 -8.73 -2.51
N GLY A 143 9.97 -8.60 -2.60
CA GLY A 143 9.31 -7.78 -3.61
C GLY A 143 9.69 -6.30 -3.51
N TYR A 144 9.61 -5.70 -2.32
CA TYR A 144 10.03 -4.30 -2.12
C TYR A 144 11.53 -4.10 -2.34
N THR A 145 12.36 -5.09 -2.00
CA THR A 145 13.80 -5.05 -2.32
C THR A 145 14.01 -5.06 -3.84
N GLY A 146 13.27 -5.90 -4.58
CA GLY A 146 13.29 -5.91 -6.05
C GLY A 146 12.89 -4.56 -6.65
N LEU A 147 11.89 -3.88 -6.08
CA LEU A 147 11.55 -2.50 -6.45
C LEU A 147 12.67 -1.51 -6.09
N ALA A 148 13.36 -1.70 -4.96
CA ALA A 148 14.45 -0.83 -4.54
C ALA A 148 15.70 -0.95 -5.44
N LEU A 149 15.95 -2.12 -6.06
CA LEU A 149 17.07 -2.28 -6.99
C LEU A 149 16.91 -1.46 -8.28
N GLY A 150 15.69 -1.02 -8.59
CA GLY A 150 15.41 -0.19 -9.76
C GLY A 150 15.52 -0.95 -11.08
N GLY A 151 15.39 -0.21 -12.17
CA GLY A 151 15.53 -0.69 -13.54
C GLY A 151 16.02 0.42 -14.46
N GLN A 152 16.36 0.08 -15.69
CA GLN A 152 16.79 1.06 -16.68
C GLN A 152 15.63 2.00 -17.03
N GLN A 153 15.94 3.29 -17.24
CA GLN A 153 14.96 4.23 -17.75
C GLN A 153 14.52 3.83 -19.16
N ALA A 154 13.22 4.01 -19.47
CA ALA A 154 12.76 3.83 -20.83
C ALA A 154 13.29 4.96 -21.71
N LYS A 155 13.67 4.62 -22.94
CA LYS A 155 14.13 5.59 -23.93
C LYS A 155 12.91 6.07 -24.71
N PRO A 156 12.49 7.33 -24.59
CA PRO A 156 11.31 7.81 -25.29
C PRO A 156 11.56 7.80 -26.80
N THR A 157 10.54 7.40 -27.55
CA THR A 157 10.58 7.29 -29.01
C THR A 157 9.45 8.08 -29.63
N PHE A 158 9.68 8.55 -30.85
CA PHE A 158 8.73 9.28 -31.67
C PHE A 158 8.59 8.54 -33.00
N GLU A 159 7.38 8.12 -33.35
CA GLU A 159 7.09 7.39 -34.58
C GLU A 159 6.34 8.30 -35.56
N TYR A 160 6.84 8.36 -36.80
CA TYR A 160 6.21 9.05 -37.92
C TYR A 160 6.42 8.26 -39.22
N GLN A 161 5.34 8.03 -39.99
CA GLN A 161 5.37 7.24 -41.24
C GLN A 161 6.12 5.89 -41.12
N ASN A 162 5.88 5.12 -40.05
CA ASN A 162 6.56 3.87 -39.72
C ASN A 162 8.09 3.97 -39.49
N GLN A 163 8.64 5.19 -39.35
CA GLN A 163 10.00 5.40 -38.89
C GLN A 163 10.00 5.81 -37.43
N THR A 164 10.94 5.27 -36.65
CA THR A 164 11.10 5.56 -35.23
C THR A 164 12.33 6.42 -35.00
N TYR A 165 12.13 7.53 -34.30
CA TYR A 165 13.14 8.51 -33.95
C TYR A 165 13.35 8.51 -32.44
N ALA A 166 14.59 8.73 -32.00
CA ALA A 166 14.89 8.84 -30.58
C ALA A 166 14.43 10.22 -30.06
N VAL A 167 13.86 10.25 -28.87
CA VAL A 167 13.53 11.50 -28.17
C VAL A 167 14.51 11.71 -27.04
N GLN A 168 15.05 12.92 -26.91
CA GLN A 168 15.79 13.35 -25.74
C GLN A 168 14.98 14.39 -24.98
N VAL A 169 14.92 14.24 -23.67
CA VAL A 169 14.34 15.24 -22.78
C VAL A 169 15.47 16.10 -22.25
N ILE A 170 15.51 17.36 -22.66
CA ILE A 170 16.47 18.34 -22.15
C ILE A 170 15.76 19.09 -21.02
N GLU A 171 16.26 18.91 -19.80
CA GLU A 171 15.84 19.72 -18.66
C GLU A 171 16.64 21.03 -18.67
N SER A 172 15.97 22.16 -18.93
CA SER A 172 16.55 23.50 -18.86
C SER A 172 15.88 24.27 -17.73
N GLY A 173 16.44 24.18 -16.52
CA GLY A 173 15.86 24.80 -15.33
C GLY A 173 14.51 24.18 -14.96
N LYS A 174 13.42 24.96 -15.06
CA LYS A 174 12.05 24.48 -14.80
C LYS A 174 11.34 23.96 -16.05
N ASP A 175 11.88 24.21 -17.25
CA ASP A 175 11.28 23.79 -18.50
C ASP A 175 11.87 22.47 -18.98
N ARG A 176 10.99 21.48 -19.17
CA ARG A 176 11.31 20.22 -19.84
C ARG A 176 10.99 20.36 -21.33
N GLN A 177 12.02 20.41 -22.16
CA GLN A 177 11.86 20.40 -23.61
C GLN A 177 12.16 19.00 -24.14
N GLN A 178 11.31 18.51 -25.03
CA GLN A 178 11.52 17.24 -25.73
C GLN A 178 12.06 17.54 -27.13
N GLN A 179 13.12 16.85 -27.53
CA GLN A 179 13.71 16.96 -28.85
C GLN A 179 13.70 15.62 -29.57
N VAL A 180 13.22 15.59 -30.81
CA VAL A 180 13.36 14.44 -31.70
C VAL A 180 14.72 14.50 -32.37
N ILE A 181 15.46 13.39 -32.32
CA ILE A 181 16.74 13.25 -33.03
C ILE A 181 16.48 12.53 -34.34
N ALA A 182 16.73 13.24 -35.43
CA ALA A 182 16.64 12.75 -36.80
C ALA A 182 17.97 12.96 -37.53
N PRO A 183 18.18 12.33 -38.71
CA PRO A 183 19.45 12.44 -39.45
C PRO A 183 19.93 13.87 -39.70
N GLY A 184 19.03 14.81 -39.98
CA GLY A 184 19.34 16.23 -40.21
C GLY A 184 19.38 17.12 -38.98
N GLY A 185 19.22 16.57 -37.77
CA GLY A 185 19.41 17.33 -36.53
C GLY A 185 18.44 16.97 -35.40
N ALA A 186 18.55 17.72 -34.31
CA ALA A 186 17.64 17.65 -33.18
C ALA A 186 16.56 18.74 -33.32
N TYR A 187 15.29 18.33 -33.26
CA TYR A 187 14.13 19.22 -33.45
C TYR A 187 13.27 19.28 -32.20
N THR A 188 13.00 20.48 -31.68
CA THR A 188 12.19 20.65 -30.48
C THR A 188 10.71 20.41 -30.78
N ILE A 189 10.07 19.58 -29.95
CA ILE A 189 8.65 19.23 -30.06
C ILE A 189 7.82 20.28 -29.34
N ARG A 190 6.87 20.87 -30.08
CA ARG A 190 5.86 21.76 -29.52
C ARG A 190 4.46 21.28 -29.88
N GLY A 191 3.64 21.03 -28.85
CA GLY A 191 2.23 20.69 -29.04
C GLY A 191 1.37 21.94 -29.23
N ASN A 192 0.49 21.90 -30.22
CA ASN A 192 -0.50 22.95 -30.50
C ASN A 192 -1.86 22.60 -29.90
N GLU A 193 -2.73 23.59 -29.71
CA GLU A 193 -4.06 23.42 -29.10
C GLU A 193 -5.00 22.51 -29.91
N ASP A 194 -4.80 22.43 -31.23
CA ASP A 194 -5.53 21.54 -32.14
C ASP A 194 -5.05 20.07 -32.07
N GLY A 195 -3.99 19.82 -31.29
CA GLY A 195 -3.33 18.51 -31.18
C GLY A 195 -2.40 18.17 -32.34
N SER A 196 -2.05 19.14 -33.20
CA SER A 196 -0.91 19.03 -34.10
C SER A 196 0.41 19.23 -33.33
N LEU A 197 1.52 18.75 -33.91
CA LEU A 197 2.86 19.02 -33.40
C LEU A 197 3.62 19.90 -34.37
N THR A 198 4.33 20.89 -33.83
CA THR A 198 5.34 21.66 -34.55
C THR A 198 6.72 21.18 -34.14
N LEU A 199 7.57 20.89 -35.13
CA LEU A 199 8.98 20.56 -34.94
C LEU A 199 9.81 21.79 -35.25
N GLU A 200 10.25 22.50 -34.21
CA GLU A 200 11.03 23.72 -34.36
C GLU A 200 12.43 23.39 -34.93
N GLY A 201 12.80 24.08 -36.01
CA GLY A 201 14.05 23.86 -36.74
C GLY A 201 13.96 22.84 -37.88
N ALA A 202 12.85 22.12 -38.04
CA ALA A 202 12.67 21.19 -39.15
C ALA A 202 12.34 21.93 -40.45
N THR A 203 13.14 21.68 -41.50
CA THR A 203 13.00 22.30 -42.83
C THR A 203 12.18 21.46 -43.81
N GLY A 204 11.72 20.27 -43.39
CA GLY A 204 10.97 19.33 -44.23
C GLY A 204 11.81 18.26 -44.93
N ALA A 205 13.14 18.24 -44.76
CA ALA A 205 14.02 17.26 -45.40
C ALA A 205 13.89 15.84 -44.79
N ASP A 206 13.92 15.73 -43.46
CA ASP A 206 13.74 14.44 -42.76
C ASP A 206 12.38 14.34 -42.07
N LEU A 207 11.93 15.44 -41.46
CA LEU A 207 10.65 15.54 -40.78
C LEU A 207 9.96 16.84 -41.20
N PRO A 208 8.63 16.83 -41.41
CA PRO A 208 7.89 18.05 -41.70
C PRO A 208 7.87 18.98 -40.50
N ALA A 209 7.85 20.30 -40.75
CA ALA A 209 7.78 21.32 -39.70
C ALA A 209 6.48 21.26 -38.87
N SER A 210 5.40 20.73 -39.46
CA SER A 210 4.12 20.55 -38.80
C SER A 210 3.55 19.16 -39.10
N LEU A 211 3.05 18.52 -38.05
CA LEU A 211 2.53 17.15 -38.05
C LEU A 211 1.06 17.19 -37.60
N PRO A 212 0.11 16.79 -38.45
CA PRO A 212 -1.29 16.77 -38.08
C PRO A 212 -1.56 15.72 -36.98
N LYS A 213 -2.60 15.97 -36.19
CA LYS A 213 -3.04 15.05 -35.13
C LYS A 213 -3.28 13.64 -35.70
N GLY A 214 -2.65 12.65 -35.10
CA GLY A 214 -2.79 11.23 -35.49
C GLY A 214 -1.81 10.76 -36.57
N SER A 215 -0.98 11.63 -37.16
CA SER A 215 0.09 11.20 -38.06
C SER A 215 1.35 10.72 -37.32
N TYR A 216 1.38 10.85 -36.00
CA TYR A 216 2.54 10.54 -35.15
C TYR A 216 2.11 9.71 -33.93
N LYS A 217 3.06 8.97 -33.34
CA LYS A 217 2.86 8.26 -32.07
C LYS A 217 4.08 8.45 -31.16
N PHE A 218 3.82 8.73 -29.89
CA PHE A 218 4.85 8.68 -28.85
C PHE A 218 4.91 7.27 -28.28
N GLY A 219 6.13 6.76 -28.14
CA GLY A 219 6.42 5.47 -27.55
C GLY A 219 7.58 5.56 -26.57
N ALA A 220 7.98 4.40 -26.07
CA ALA A 220 9.25 4.27 -25.37
C ALA A 220 9.79 2.86 -25.58
N GLU A 221 11.08 2.76 -25.88
CA GLU A 221 11.80 1.50 -25.83
C GLU A 221 12.12 1.18 -24.37
N ARG A 222 11.76 -0.04 -23.95
CA ARG A 222 11.86 -0.49 -22.56
C ARG A 222 12.72 -1.72 -22.50
N ASP A 223 13.62 -1.75 -21.54
CA ASP A 223 14.41 -2.94 -21.25
C ASP A 223 13.48 -4.07 -20.75
N PRO A 224 13.40 -5.23 -21.46
CA PRO A 224 12.51 -6.32 -21.07
C PRO A 224 12.83 -6.89 -19.68
N VAL A 225 14.10 -6.85 -19.28
CA VAL A 225 14.53 -7.35 -17.96
C VAL A 225 14.00 -6.44 -16.85
N SER A 226 14.09 -5.13 -17.01
CA SER A 226 13.56 -4.15 -16.05
C SER A 226 12.04 -4.27 -15.88
N VAL A 227 11.30 -4.46 -16.98
CA VAL A 227 9.86 -4.71 -16.92
C VAL A 227 9.57 -6.04 -16.22
N ALA A 228 10.28 -7.12 -16.57
CA ALA A 228 10.10 -8.42 -15.93
C ALA A 228 10.37 -8.36 -14.41
N LEU A 229 11.41 -7.64 -13.99
CA LEU A 229 11.77 -7.43 -12.58
C LEU A 229 10.73 -6.60 -11.84
N LEU A 230 10.16 -5.56 -12.46
CA LEU A 230 9.04 -4.80 -11.88
C LEU A 230 7.87 -5.74 -11.58
N LEU A 231 7.42 -6.46 -12.61
CA LEU A 231 6.25 -7.32 -12.53
C LEU A 231 6.48 -8.47 -11.55
N LEU A 232 7.70 -9.02 -11.48
CA LEU A 232 8.06 -10.04 -10.50
C LEU A 232 7.99 -9.47 -9.07
N SER A 233 8.52 -8.27 -8.87
CA SER A 233 8.49 -7.60 -7.58
C SER A 233 7.07 -7.31 -7.10
N LEU A 234 6.21 -6.80 -7.99
CA LEU A 234 4.78 -6.60 -7.70
C LEU A 234 4.07 -7.91 -7.39
N SER A 235 4.39 -8.99 -8.13
CA SER A 235 3.82 -10.33 -7.91
C SER A 235 4.19 -10.91 -6.54
N LEU A 236 5.44 -10.73 -6.12
CA LEU A 236 5.90 -11.11 -4.78
C LEU A 236 5.14 -10.34 -3.68
N VAL A 237 4.92 -9.04 -3.89
CA VAL A 237 4.13 -8.22 -2.96
C VAL A 237 2.66 -8.69 -2.91
N ILE A 238 2.04 -8.98 -4.06
CA ILE A 238 0.66 -9.47 -4.15
C ILE A 238 0.47 -10.79 -3.39
N VAL A 239 1.33 -11.78 -3.66
CA VAL A 239 1.24 -13.10 -3.02
C VAL A 239 1.57 -12.99 -1.54
N GLY A 240 2.61 -12.20 -1.20
CA GLY A 240 3.01 -11.97 0.17
C GLY A 240 1.92 -11.29 1.01
N ASN A 241 1.30 -10.23 0.48
CA ASN A 241 0.17 -9.55 1.11
C ASN A 241 -1.01 -10.50 1.32
N GLY A 242 -1.30 -11.39 0.36
CA GLY A 242 -2.36 -12.38 0.49
C GLY A 242 -2.16 -13.29 1.70
N LEU A 243 -0.93 -13.75 1.94
CA LEU A 243 -0.58 -14.57 3.11
C LEU A 243 -0.49 -13.76 4.42
N PHE A 244 -0.17 -12.47 4.35
CA PHE A 244 0.06 -11.64 5.54
C PHE A 244 -1.22 -10.99 6.10
N LYS A 245 -1.94 -10.23 5.26
CA LYS A 245 -3.02 -9.32 5.66
C LYS A 245 -4.18 -9.97 6.44
N PRO A 246 -4.78 -11.09 5.98
CA PRO A 246 -5.88 -11.70 6.70
C PRO A 246 -5.39 -12.36 8.00
N ASN A 247 -4.18 -12.91 7.97
CA ASN A 247 -3.67 -13.79 9.02
C ASN A 247 -3.13 -13.03 10.22
N ILE A 248 -2.54 -11.85 10.03
CA ILE A 248 -2.10 -11.01 11.15
C ILE A 248 -3.29 -10.53 12.00
N SER A 249 -4.42 -10.22 11.36
CA SER A 249 -5.66 -9.83 12.05
C SER A 249 -6.25 -11.01 12.83
N THR A 250 -6.23 -12.21 12.25
CA THR A 250 -6.62 -13.45 12.94
C THR A 250 -5.74 -13.73 14.16
N MET A 251 -4.43 -13.50 14.07
CA MET A 251 -3.52 -13.63 15.22
C MET A 251 -3.87 -12.66 16.35
N VAL A 252 -4.16 -11.38 16.04
CA VAL A 252 -4.61 -10.42 17.07
C VAL A 252 -5.89 -10.91 17.74
N GLY A 253 -6.82 -11.47 16.96
CA GLY A 253 -8.05 -12.05 17.48
C GLY A 253 -7.83 -13.23 18.43
N SER A 254 -6.84 -14.08 18.17
CA SER A 254 -6.57 -15.26 18.99
C SER A 254 -5.86 -14.96 20.32
N LEU A 255 -5.32 -13.74 20.49
CA LEU A 255 -4.74 -13.29 21.76
C LEU A 255 -5.79 -13.15 22.88
N TYR A 256 -7.07 -13.06 22.53
CA TYR A 256 -8.16 -12.81 23.47
C TYR A 256 -9.12 -14.01 23.51
N THR A 257 -9.53 -14.41 24.71
CA THR A 257 -10.56 -15.44 24.88
C THR A 257 -11.92 -14.94 24.41
N GLN A 258 -12.82 -15.84 24.01
CA GLN A 258 -14.19 -15.44 23.66
C GLN A 258 -14.86 -14.70 24.83
N GLY A 259 -15.51 -13.58 24.53
CA GLY A 259 -16.15 -12.72 25.53
C GLY A 259 -15.21 -11.73 26.25
N ASP A 260 -13.91 -11.73 25.97
CA ASP A 260 -12.99 -10.74 26.55
C ASP A 260 -13.27 -9.33 25.97
N ARG A 261 -13.72 -8.42 26.85
CA ARG A 261 -14.03 -7.02 26.51
C ARG A 261 -12.82 -6.24 26.00
N ARG A 262 -11.59 -6.68 26.30
CA ARG A 262 -10.36 -6.04 25.84
C ARG A 262 -10.10 -6.28 24.36
N ARG A 263 -10.75 -7.28 23.75
CA ARG A 263 -10.59 -7.59 22.33
C ARG A 263 -10.85 -6.36 21.45
N ASP A 264 -11.93 -5.63 21.71
CA ASP A 264 -12.31 -4.44 20.93
C ASP A 264 -11.26 -3.32 21.04
N SER A 265 -10.75 -3.07 22.26
CA SER A 265 -9.66 -2.12 22.48
C SER A 265 -8.36 -2.58 21.83
N GLY A 266 -8.08 -3.88 21.85
CA GLY A 266 -6.93 -4.49 21.16
C GLY A 266 -6.97 -4.26 19.65
N PHE A 267 -8.12 -4.49 19.01
CA PHE A 267 -8.31 -4.18 17.59
C PHE A 267 -8.21 -2.68 17.32
N THR A 268 -8.66 -1.82 18.24
CA THR A 268 -8.51 -0.36 18.10
C THR A 268 -7.04 0.05 18.04
N ILE A 269 -6.18 -0.49 18.93
CA ILE A 269 -4.73 -0.23 18.91
C ILE A 269 -4.10 -0.79 17.62
N PHE A 270 -4.52 -1.97 17.18
CA PHE A 270 -4.05 -2.56 15.93
C PHE A 270 -4.37 -1.65 14.72
N TYR A 271 -5.59 -1.13 14.62
CA TYR A 271 -5.98 -0.20 13.57
C TYR A 271 -5.27 1.16 13.66
N LEU A 272 -4.99 1.64 14.86
CA LEU A 272 -4.17 2.84 15.05
C LEU A 272 -2.74 2.61 14.48
N GLY A 273 -2.16 1.43 14.71
CA GLY A 273 -0.86 1.05 14.15
C GLY A 273 -0.84 1.10 12.62
N ILE A 274 -1.89 0.62 11.95
CA ILE A 274 -2.01 0.69 10.48
C ILE A 274 -2.01 2.14 10.00
N ASN A 275 -2.82 3.00 10.62
CA ASN A 275 -2.91 4.40 10.22
C ASN A 275 -1.61 5.17 10.50
N LEU A 276 -0.98 4.97 11.66
CA LEU A 276 0.31 5.59 11.98
C LEU A 276 1.42 5.13 11.04
N GLY A 277 1.46 3.83 10.71
CA GLY A 277 2.38 3.31 9.70
C GLY A 277 2.16 3.95 8.33
N SER A 278 0.91 4.15 7.93
CA SER A 278 0.55 4.85 6.69
C SER A 278 1.03 6.31 6.70
N VAL A 279 0.80 7.05 7.79
CA VAL A 279 1.32 8.43 7.94
C VAL A 279 2.84 8.47 7.80
N PHE A 280 3.56 7.59 8.52
CA PHE A 280 5.03 7.57 8.49
C PHE A 280 5.57 7.23 7.10
N SER A 281 5.01 6.18 6.48
CA SER A 281 5.41 5.75 5.13
C SER A 281 5.16 6.84 4.09
N GLN A 282 3.96 7.42 4.08
CA GLN A 282 3.58 8.45 3.11
C GLN A 282 4.30 9.78 3.35
N ALA A 283 4.71 10.08 4.58
CA ALA A 283 5.53 11.28 4.87
C ALA A 283 6.96 11.18 4.35
N ILE A 284 7.54 9.97 4.30
CA ILE A 284 8.98 9.79 4.10
C ILE A 284 9.28 9.15 2.75
N ALA A 285 8.61 8.06 2.38
CA ALA A 285 8.95 7.31 1.17
C ALA A 285 8.86 8.15 -0.13
N PRO A 286 7.81 8.96 -0.36
CA PRO A 286 7.74 9.83 -1.54
C PRO A 286 8.83 10.91 -1.54
N VAL A 287 9.15 11.47 -0.36
CA VAL A 287 10.22 12.48 -0.22
C VAL A 287 11.57 11.86 -0.55
N LEU A 288 11.88 10.68 -0.04
CA LEU A 288 13.11 9.97 -0.38
C LEU A 288 13.18 9.61 -1.85
N ALA A 289 12.05 9.19 -2.45
CA ALA A 289 11.99 8.87 -3.87
C ALA A 289 12.36 10.06 -4.76
N VAL A 290 11.87 11.26 -4.43
CA VAL A 290 12.20 12.48 -5.18
C VAL A 290 13.59 13.01 -4.84
N ALA A 291 13.99 12.99 -3.57
CA ALA A 291 15.24 13.61 -3.12
C ALA A 291 16.50 12.76 -3.42
N LEU A 292 16.39 11.43 -3.32
CA LEU A 292 17.51 10.50 -3.44
C LEU A 292 17.36 9.48 -4.57
N GLY A 293 16.17 9.40 -5.18
CA GLY A 293 15.80 8.41 -6.18
C GLY A 293 14.87 7.33 -5.63
N TRP A 294 14.12 6.68 -6.53
CA TRP A 294 13.09 5.70 -6.17
C TRP A 294 13.60 4.52 -5.35
N TRP A 295 14.87 4.15 -5.53
CA TRP A 295 15.52 3.10 -4.74
C TRP A 295 15.43 3.40 -3.23
N ALA A 296 15.52 4.68 -2.83
CA ALA A 296 15.49 5.09 -1.42
C ALA A 296 14.07 4.99 -0.86
N GLY A 297 13.07 5.38 -1.65
CA GLY A 297 11.65 5.24 -1.27
C GLY A 297 11.25 3.78 -1.09
N PHE A 298 11.53 2.93 -2.08
CA PHE A 298 11.24 1.49 -1.99
C PHE A 298 12.13 0.78 -0.96
N GLY A 299 13.39 1.21 -0.82
CA GLY A 299 14.34 0.69 0.16
C GLY A 299 13.88 0.89 1.59
N LEU A 300 13.31 2.07 1.91
CA LEU A 300 12.69 2.31 3.23
C LEU A 300 11.59 1.29 3.53
N VAL A 301 10.71 1.04 2.54
CA VAL A 301 9.61 0.09 2.68
C VAL A 301 10.14 -1.34 2.84
N ALA A 302 11.16 -1.73 2.07
CA ALA A 302 11.82 -3.03 2.19
C ALA A 302 12.44 -3.24 3.58
N VAL A 303 13.10 -2.22 4.14
CA VAL A 303 13.64 -2.26 5.50
C VAL A 303 12.51 -2.39 6.53
N GLY A 304 11.45 -1.61 6.42
CA GLY A 304 10.28 -1.72 7.30
C GLY A 304 9.67 -3.12 7.30
N MET A 305 9.55 -3.73 6.11
CA MET A 305 9.03 -5.08 5.97
C MET A 305 9.96 -6.14 6.56
N THR A 306 11.27 -5.96 6.39
CA THR A 306 12.29 -6.83 6.98
C THR A 306 12.25 -6.75 8.50
N ILE A 307 12.13 -5.55 9.08
CA ILE A 307 11.95 -5.35 10.52
C ILE A 307 10.68 -6.05 11.00
N SER A 308 9.56 -5.91 10.29
CA SER A 308 8.31 -6.62 10.63
C SER A 308 8.51 -8.13 10.68
N TRP A 309 9.23 -8.71 9.70
CA TRP A 309 9.55 -10.13 9.72
C TRP A 309 10.45 -10.52 10.89
N LEU A 310 11.51 -9.74 11.16
CA LEU A 310 12.43 -9.96 12.29
C LEU A 310 11.69 -9.94 13.63
N MET A 311 10.77 -8.98 13.84
CA MET A 311 9.98 -8.89 15.06
C MET A 311 9.08 -10.11 15.27
N MET A 312 8.52 -10.67 14.20
CA MET A 312 7.72 -11.89 14.26
C MET A 312 8.54 -13.17 14.38
N HIS A 313 9.74 -13.19 13.80
CA HIS A 313 10.62 -14.34 13.88
C HIS A 313 11.25 -14.45 15.27
N PHE A 314 11.68 -13.32 15.84
CA PHE A 314 12.34 -13.21 17.13
C PHE A 314 11.41 -12.66 18.22
N ASP A 315 10.19 -13.19 18.33
CA ASP A 315 9.19 -12.73 19.29
C ASP A 315 9.50 -13.13 20.75
N GLY A 316 10.54 -13.95 20.98
CA GLY A 316 10.97 -14.38 22.30
C GLY A 316 10.03 -15.40 22.96
N GLY A 317 9.21 -16.10 22.17
CA GLY A 317 8.23 -17.07 22.64
C GLY A 317 6.91 -16.45 23.12
N ARG A 318 6.72 -15.14 22.92
CA ARG A 318 5.48 -14.43 23.25
C ARG A 318 4.29 -14.89 22.40
N LEU A 319 4.56 -15.44 21.21
CA LEU A 319 3.57 -15.94 20.26
C LEU A 319 3.50 -17.47 20.23
N THR A 320 4.11 -18.16 21.20
CA THR A 320 4.01 -19.63 21.33
C THR A 320 2.57 -20.02 21.61
N GLY A 321 2.03 -20.96 20.84
CA GLY A 321 0.63 -21.42 20.98
C GLY A 321 -0.40 -20.56 20.24
N TYR A 322 0.00 -19.45 19.63
CA TYR A 322 -0.89 -18.61 18.83
C TYR A 322 -0.63 -18.78 17.33
N GLY A 323 -1.69 -19.04 16.57
CA GLY A 323 -1.64 -19.15 15.11
C GLY A 323 -0.84 -20.34 14.59
N GLU A 324 -0.76 -21.42 15.38
CA GLU A 324 -0.08 -22.65 15.00
C GLU A 324 -0.83 -23.37 13.86
N PRO A 325 -0.12 -24.19 13.06
CA PRO A 325 -0.77 -25.04 12.07
C PRO A 325 -1.75 -26.02 12.74
N PRO A 326 -2.87 -26.38 12.08
CA PRO A 326 -3.75 -27.44 12.56
C PRO A 326 -3.00 -28.78 12.74
N GLU A 327 -3.42 -29.57 13.73
CA GLU A 327 -2.86 -30.89 13.98
C GLU A 327 -3.26 -31.91 12.89
N GLY A 328 -2.43 -32.93 12.67
CA GLY A 328 -2.74 -34.04 11.76
C GLY A 328 -2.64 -33.77 10.25
N ILE A 329 -2.14 -32.60 9.84
CA ILE A 329 -1.99 -32.27 8.41
C ILE A 329 -0.86 -33.07 7.75
N ALA A 330 -1.22 -33.86 6.74
CA ALA A 330 -0.30 -34.67 5.96
C ALA A 330 0.81 -33.84 5.29
N HIS A 331 2.03 -34.38 5.24
CA HIS A 331 3.19 -33.71 4.64
C HIS A 331 2.95 -33.34 3.16
N LYS A 332 2.32 -34.24 2.39
CA LYS A 332 1.97 -34.00 0.98
C LYS A 332 1.09 -32.76 0.81
N THR A 333 0.13 -32.53 1.70
CA THR A 333 -0.74 -31.35 1.65
C THR A 333 0.04 -30.06 1.87
N LYS A 334 0.98 -30.04 2.83
CA LYS A 334 1.86 -28.88 3.06
C LYS A 334 2.74 -28.60 1.83
N LEU A 335 3.30 -29.65 1.22
CA LEU A 335 4.11 -29.52 0.01
C LEU A 335 3.29 -28.94 -1.16
N LEU A 336 2.07 -29.43 -1.37
CA LEU A 336 1.18 -28.90 -2.41
C LEU A 336 0.86 -27.42 -2.20
N ILE A 337 0.65 -26.98 -0.96
CA ILE A 337 0.45 -25.57 -0.64
C ILE A 337 1.70 -24.73 -0.92
N TYR A 338 2.90 -25.22 -0.62
CA TYR A 338 4.13 -24.50 -0.96
C TYR A 338 4.31 -24.36 -2.47
N VAL A 339 4.04 -25.42 -3.22
CA VAL A 339 4.04 -25.37 -4.69
C VAL A 339 2.99 -24.38 -5.19
N ALA A 340 1.78 -24.39 -4.61
CA ALA A 340 0.72 -23.45 -5.00
C ALA A 340 1.11 -21.98 -4.73
N ILE A 341 1.76 -21.68 -3.61
CA ILE A 341 2.29 -20.34 -3.32
C ILE A 341 3.36 -19.93 -4.34
N LEU A 342 4.27 -20.85 -4.70
CA LEU A 342 5.29 -20.58 -5.71
C LEU A 342 4.69 -20.38 -7.11
N VAL A 343 3.65 -21.12 -7.47
CA VAL A 343 2.92 -20.99 -8.74
C VAL A 343 2.06 -19.71 -8.77
N ALA A 344 1.60 -19.22 -7.62
CA ALA A 344 0.83 -17.97 -7.57
C ALA A 344 1.64 -16.74 -8.04
N ILE A 345 2.98 -16.79 -7.91
CA ILE A 345 3.88 -15.70 -8.35
C ILE A 345 3.87 -15.54 -9.88
N PRO A 346 4.19 -16.56 -10.71
CA PRO A 346 4.12 -16.42 -12.16
C PRO A 346 2.68 -16.21 -12.65
N VAL A 347 1.65 -16.72 -11.96
CA VAL A 347 0.26 -16.40 -12.30
C VAL A 347 -0.04 -14.91 -12.11
N ALA A 348 0.34 -14.33 -10.98
CA ALA A 348 0.21 -12.89 -10.75
C ALA A 348 0.99 -12.09 -11.80
N TRP A 349 2.22 -12.53 -12.12
CA TRP A 349 3.05 -11.91 -13.14
C TRP A 349 2.35 -11.88 -14.51
N LEU A 350 1.80 -13.02 -14.96
CA LEU A 350 1.07 -13.14 -16.22
C LEU A 350 -0.16 -12.24 -16.29
N LEU A 351 -0.87 -12.07 -15.17
CA LEU A 351 -2.04 -11.19 -15.10
C LEU A 351 -1.63 -9.70 -15.17
N LEU A 352 -0.51 -9.32 -14.55
CA LEU A 352 0.02 -7.97 -14.64
C LEU A 352 0.60 -7.68 -16.02
N ASP A 353 1.35 -8.62 -16.60
CA ASP A 353 1.90 -8.49 -17.95
C ASP A 353 0.80 -8.36 -19.01
N ASN A 354 -0.24 -9.20 -18.91
CA ASN A 354 -1.42 -9.06 -19.77
C ASN A 354 -2.09 -7.70 -19.62
N THR A 355 -2.10 -7.13 -18.40
CA THR A 355 -2.63 -5.78 -18.17
C THR A 355 -1.77 -4.73 -18.85
N VAL A 356 -0.44 -4.82 -18.73
CA VAL A 356 0.50 -3.91 -19.41
C VAL A 356 0.28 -3.92 -20.92
N LEU A 357 0.07 -5.09 -21.51
CA LEU A 357 -0.14 -5.23 -22.96
C LEU A 357 -1.50 -4.71 -23.45
N THR A 358 -2.54 -4.71 -22.60
CA THR A 358 -3.93 -4.46 -23.04
C THR A 358 -4.55 -3.18 -22.49
N ALA A 359 -3.97 -2.56 -21.44
CA ALA A 359 -4.55 -1.39 -20.78
C ALA A 359 -4.76 -0.20 -21.73
N ALA A 360 -3.77 0.11 -22.58
CA ALA A 360 -3.88 1.19 -23.56
C ALA A 360 -4.98 0.93 -24.59
N ALA A 361 -5.10 -0.32 -25.08
CA ALA A 361 -6.16 -0.72 -25.99
C ALA A 361 -7.55 -0.62 -25.31
N ALA A 362 -7.64 -1.02 -24.04
CA ALA A 362 -8.88 -0.92 -23.27
C ALA A 362 -9.35 0.52 -23.09
N GLN A 363 -8.42 1.44 -22.78
CA GLN A 363 -8.77 2.85 -22.66
C GLN A 363 -9.09 3.48 -24.02
N ALA A 364 -8.42 3.06 -25.09
CA ALA A 364 -8.73 3.52 -26.44
C ALA A 364 -10.16 3.11 -26.85
N ALA A 365 -10.55 1.85 -26.63
CA ALA A 365 -11.90 1.37 -26.90
C ALA A 365 -12.96 2.12 -26.09
N ALA A 366 -12.67 2.41 -24.82
CA ALA A 366 -13.54 3.24 -23.98
C ALA A 366 -13.74 4.66 -24.53
N LYS A 367 -12.68 5.28 -25.05
CA LYS A 367 -12.73 6.63 -25.65
C LYS A 367 -13.40 6.66 -27.02
N ALA A 368 -13.19 5.62 -27.83
CA ALA A 368 -13.77 5.50 -29.17
C ALA A 368 -15.29 5.31 -29.13
N GLY A 369 -15.83 4.87 -27.98
CA GLY A 369 -17.25 4.63 -27.84
C GLY A 369 -17.71 3.33 -28.50
N ASP A 370 -16.84 2.31 -28.57
CA ASP A 370 -17.07 0.98 -29.17
C ASP A 370 -18.20 0.15 -28.49
N GLY A 371 -18.99 0.79 -27.63
CA GLY A 371 -20.05 0.17 -26.84
C GLY A 371 -19.54 -0.67 -25.67
N VAL A 372 -20.48 -1.13 -24.85
CA VAL A 372 -20.18 -1.91 -23.64
C VAL A 372 -19.47 -3.21 -24.00
N PHE A 373 -19.86 -3.89 -25.08
CA PHE A 373 -19.25 -5.15 -25.50
C PHE A 373 -17.83 -4.97 -26.03
N GLY A 374 -17.57 -3.92 -26.82
CA GLY A 374 -16.22 -3.58 -27.28
C GLY A 374 -15.28 -3.28 -26.11
N TYR A 375 -15.75 -2.47 -25.15
CA TYR A 375 -15.00 -2.20 -23.92
C TYR A 375 -14.72 -3.48 -23.13
N LEU A 376 -15.71 -4.32 -22.87
CA LEU A 376 -15.52 -5.58 -22.13
C LEU A 376 -14.56 -6.54 -22.85
N ALA A 377 -14.61 -6.60 -24.18
CA ALA A 377 -13.69 -7.40 -24.99
C ALA A 377 -12.25 -6.88 -24.92
N SER A 378 -12.07 -5.56 -24.82
CA SER A 378 -10.76 -4.91 -24.72
C SER A 378 -10.09 -5.04 -23.35
N LEU A 379 -10.85 -5.37 -22.30
CA LEU A 379 -10.31 -5.47 -20.94
C LEU A 379 -9.23 -6.55 -20.80
N PRO A 380 -8.26 -6.34 -19.89
CA PRO A 380 -7.32 -7.39 -19.48
C PRO A 380 -8.06 -8.63 -18.95
N ILE A 381 -7.40 -9.78 -18.98
CA ILE A 381 -7.91 -11.07 -18.47
C ILE A 381 -8.41 -10.91 -17.03
N LEU A 382 -7.64 -10.23 -16.18
CA LEU A 382 -8.04 -9.95 -14.80
C LEU A 382 -9.31 -9.10 -14.74
N GLY A 383 -9.40 -8.04 -15.55
CA GLY A 383 -10.58 -7.18 -15.62
C GLY A 383 -11.84 -7.96 -16.03
N LYS A 384 -11.72 -8.82 -17.06
CA LYS A 384 -12.79 -9.71 -17.49
C LYS A 384 -13.22 -10.66 -16.38
N ALA A 385 -12.26 -11.30 -15.70
CA ALA A 385 -12.52 -12.21 -14.60
C ALA A 385 -13.23 -11.51 -13.42
N MET A 386 -12.81 -10.30 -13.05
CA MET A 386 -13.42 -9.53 -11.95
C MET A 386 -14.84 -9.07 -12.28
N ILE A 387 -15.08 -8.56 -13.50
CA ILE A 387 -16.43 -8.19 -13.92
C ILE A 387 -17.34 -9.42 -13.98
N PHE A 388 -16.86 -10.52 -14.53
CA PHE A 388 -17.63 -11.77 -14.59
C PHE A 388 -17.98 -12.28 -13.19
N ALA A 389 -17.01 -12.30 -12.28
CA ALA A 389 -17.24 -12.68 -10.88
C ALA A 389 -18.23 -11.74 -10.19
N PHE A 390 -18.15 -10.43 -10.45
CA PHE A 390 -19.09 -9.45 -9.92
C PHE A 390 -20.52 -9.68 -10.43
N VAL A 391 -20.71 -9.82 -11.75
CA VAL A 391 -22.03 -10.06 -12.35
C VAL A 391 -22.64 -11.37 -11.85
N ILE A 392 -21.85 -12.45 -11.80
CA ILE A 392 -22.28 -13.72 -11.22
C ILE A 392 -22.65 -13.56 -9.76
N SER A 393 -21.90 -12.79 -8.98
CA SER A 393 -22.19 -12.62 -7.55
C SER A 393 -23.47 -11.81 -7.34
N ILE A 394 -23.66 -10.72 -8.09
CA ILE A 394 -24.82 -9.84 -7.94
C ILE A 394 -26.11 -10.49 -8.44
N ILE A 395 -26.06 -11.30 -9.50
CA ILE A 395 -27.25 -11.94 -10.09
C ILE A 395 -27.42 -13.37 -9.55
N GLY A 396 -26.35 -14.15 -9.58
CA GLY A 396 -26.36 -15.57 -9.25
C GLY A 396 -26.64 -15.84 -7.77
N ILE A 397 -26.08 -15.05 -6.84
CA ILE A 397 -26.31 -15.27 -5.40
C ILE A 397 -27.78 -15.04 -5.03
N PRO A 398 -28.46 -13.95 -5.43
CA PRO A 398 -29.90 -13.81 -5.22
C PRO A 398 -30.74 -14.93 -5.86
N LEU A 399 -30.45 -15.29 -7.11
CA LEU A 399 -31.19 -16.36 -7.82
C LEU A 399 -31.02 -17.72 -7.14
N TRP A 400 -29.83 -18.01 -6.64
CA TRP A 400 -29.57 -19.20 -5.85
C TRP A 400 -30.30 -19.14 -4.49
N ALA A 401 -30.25 -18.00 -3.80
CA ALA A 401 -30.93 -17.81 -2.53
C ALA A 401 -32.46 -17.95 -2.62
N LEU A 402 -33.07 -17.57 -3.76
CA LEU A 402 -34.49 -17.81 -4.03
C LEU A 402 -34.88 -19.30 -4.03
N ARG A 403 -33.95 -20.19 -4.41
CA ARG A 403 -34.21 -21.63 -4.53
C ARG A 403 -33.73 -22.41 -3.31
N ALA A 404 -32.64 -21.99 -2.69
CA ALA A 404 -31.98 -22.74 -1.63
C ALA A 404 -32.47 -22.36 -0.22
N GLY A 405 -33.00 -21.15 -0.04
CA GLY A 405 -33.30 -20.59 1.28
C GLY A 405 -34.77 -20.29 1.53
N SER A 406 -35.08 -19.94 2.78
CA SER A 406 -36.39 -19.39 3.16
C SER A 406 -36.52 -17.91 2.72
N ARG A 407 -37.75 -17.38 2.74
CA ARG A 407 -38.02 -15.97 2.42
C ARG A 407 -37.19 -15.00 3.27
N ASP A 408 -37.03 -15.28 4.57
CA ASP A 408 -36.21 -14.47 5.49
C ASP A 408 -34.72 -14.49 5.10
N GLN A 409 -34.19 -15.65 4.71
CA GLN A 409 -32.80 -15.77 4.23
C GLN A 409 -32.59 -15.02 2.92
N PHE A 410 -33.57 -15.07 2.01
CA PHE A 410 -33.53 -14.30 0.77
C PHE A 410 -33.54 -12.80 1.03
N GLU A 411 -34.39 -12.29 1.91
CA GLU A 411 -34.45 -10.86 2.25
C GLU A 411 -33.13 -10.35 2.86
N LYS A 412 -32.50 -11.16 3.74
CA LYS A 412 -31.16 -10.86 4.27
C LYS A 412 -30.08 -10.87 3.19
N MET A 413 -30.14 -11.84 2.27
CA MET A 413 -29.19 -11.91 1.15
C MET A 413 -29.34 -10.71 0.21
N LEU A 414 -30.58 -10.32 -0.12
CA LEU A 414 -30.87 -9.16 -0.94
C LEU A 414 -30.33 -7.88 -0.30
N ALA A 415 -30.53 -7.71 1.01
CA ALA A 415 -29.94 -6.59 1.76
C ALA A 415 -28.40 -6.60 1.69
N ALA A 416 -27.77 -7.78 1.81
CA ALA A 416 -26.32 -7.92 1.68
C ALA A 416 -25.83 -7.50 0.28
N ILE A 417 -26.53 -7.91 -0.78
CA ILE A 417 -26.21 -7.55 -2.16
C ILE A 417 -26.34 -6.04 -2.40
N ILE A 418 -27.38 -5.41 -1.86
CA ILE A 418 -27.53 -3.96 -1.92
C ILE A 418 -26.33 -3.27 -1.24
N LEU A 419 -25.92 -3.73 -0.06
CA LEU A 419 -24.74 -3.21 0.63
C LEU A 419 -23.44 -3.43 -0.16
N VAL A 420 -23.31 -4.57 -0.85
CA VAL A 420 -22.15 -4.85 -1.73
C VAL A 420 -22.10 -3.85 -2.89
N VAL A 421 -23.23 -3.53 -3.53
CA VAL A 421 -23.25 -2.52 -4.61
C VAL A 421 -22.80 -1.15 -4.10
N PHE A 422 -23.30 -0.70 -2.95
CA PHE A 422 -22.84 0.56 -2.34
C PHE A 422 -21.35 0.51 -1.97
N SER A 423 -20.89 -0.62 -1.44
CA SER A 423 -19.48 -0.83 -1.11
C SER A 423 -18.59 -0.75 -2.35
N VAL A 424 -19.01 -1.31 -3.49
CA VAL A 424 -18.26 -1.22 -4.75
C VAL A 424 -18.09 0.23 -5.17
N VAL A 425 -19.16 1.02 -5.17
CA VAL A 425 -19.10 2.46 -5.50
C VAL A 425 -18.14 3.20 -4.56
N PHE A 426 -18.24 2.95 -3.25
CA PHE A 426 -17.35 3.56 -2.27
C PHE A 426 -15.88 3.24 -2.56
N TRP A 427 -15.55 1.96 -2.77
CA TRP A 427 -14.17 1.55 -3.03
C TRP A 427 -13.67 2.03 -4.39
N THR A 428 -14.52 2.10 -5.42
CA THR A 428 -14.15 2.71 -6.71
C THR A 428 -13.73 4.16 -6.51
N LEU A 429 -14.47 4.95 -5.74
CA LEU A 429 -14.11 6.34 -5.45
C LEU A 429 -12.87 6.45 -4.56
N PHE A 430 -12.75 5.58 -3.56
CA PHE A 430 -11.60 5.57 -2.66
C PHE A 430 -10.29 5.27 -3.40
N GLU A 431 -10.29 4.29 -4.30
CA GLU A 431 -9.10 3.86 -5.04
C GLU A 431 -8.64 4.86 -6.13
N LEU A 432 -9.45 5.89 -6.43
CA LEU A 432 -8.99 7.02 -7.25
C LEU A 432 -7.88 7.83 -6.56
N ALA A 433 -7.81 7.79 -5.22
CA ALA A 433 -6.78 8.48 -4.44
C ALA A 433 -5.36 8.07 -4.87
N GLY A 434 -5.14 6.76 -5.06
CA GLY A 434 -3.83 6.22 -5.44
C GLY A 434 -3.50 6.28 -6.94
N SER A 435 -4.43 6.77 -7.76
CA SER A 435 -4.29 6.83 -9.22
C SER A 435 -4.56 8.24 -9.75
N ALA A 436 -5.76 8.49 -10.27
CA ALA A 436 -6.12 9.73 -10.96
C ALA A 436 -5.94 10.98 -10.09
N LEU A 437 -6.30 10.92 -8.79
CA LEU A 437 -6.15 12.07 -7.89
C LEU A 437 -4.69 12.38 -7.56
N THR A 438 -3.82 11.36 -7.51
CA THR A 438 -2.37 11.57 -7.34
C THR A 438 -1.78 12.26 -8.57
N LEU A 439 -2.18 11.87 -9.79
CA LEU A 439 -1.74 12.54 -11.02
C LEU A 439 -2.29 13.96 -11.13
N PHE A 440 -3.54 14.18 -10.71
CA PHE A 440 -4.13 15.52 -10.63
C PHE A 440 -3.39 16.43 -9.65
N ALA A 441 -3.02 15.90 -8.48
CA ALA A 441 -2.16 16.60 -7.53
C ALA A 441 -0.81 16.97 -8.15
N GLU A 442 -0.16 16.04 -8.85
CA GLU A 442 1.16 16.27 -9.46
C GLU A 442 1.13 17.35 -10.54
N ARG A 443 0.09 17.37 -11.39
CA ARG A 443 0.04 18.14 -12.64
C ARG A 443 -0.84 19.38 -12.61
N SER A 444 -1.80 19.45 -11.70
CA SER A 444 -2.87 20.46 -11.75
C SER A 444 -3.12 21.13 -10.40
N THR A 445 -2.30 20.83 -9.39
CA THR A 445 -2.42 21.42 -8.05
C THR A 445 -1.12 22.15 -7.71
N ASP A 446 -1.23 23.35 -7.12
CA ASP A 446 -0.09 24.02 -6.51
C ASP A 446 0.35 23.24 -5.25
N ARG A 447 1.56 22.69 -5.30
CA ARG A 447 2.15 21.87 -4.25
C ARG A 447 3.22 22.61 -3.44
N HIS A 448 3.37 23.92 -3.66
CA HIS A 448 4.28 24.74 -2.86
C HIS A 448 3.65 25.07 -1.51
N LEU A 449 4.23 24.51 -0.46
CA LEU A 449 3.84 24.75 0.91
C LEU A 449 4.66 25.87 1.55
N ILE A 450 4.14 26.41 2.64
CA ILE A 450 4.80 27.45 3.44
C ILE A 450 6.19 26.94 3.86
N GLY A 451 7.22 27.77 3.65
CA GLY A 451 8.61 27.43 3.95
C GLY A 451 9.42 26.91 2.75
N GLY A 452 8.90 27.05 1.53
CA GLY A 452 9.63 26.70 0.29
C GLY A 452 9.69 25.20 0.01
N TYR A 453 8.91 24.40 0.74
CA TYR A 453 8.82 22.96 0.55
C TYR A 453 7.81 22.65 -0.55
N GLU A 454 8.26 21.96 -1.61
CA GLU A 454 7.38 21.43 -2.64
C GLU A 454 7.02 19.98 -2.31
N MET A 455 5.73 19.74 -2.06
CA MET A 455 5.22 18.43 -1.69
C MET A 455 5.20 17.51 -2.92
N PRO A 456 5.87 16.34 -2.93
CA PRO A 456 5.72 15.34 -3.99
C PRO A 456 4.26 14.94 -4.18
N GLY A 457 3.78 14.75 -5.42
CA GLY A 457 2.38 14.36 -5.67
C GLY A 457 1.99 13.06 -4.98
N GLY A 458 2.89 12.08 -4.91
CA GLY A 458 2.67 10.82 -4.17
C GLY A 458 2.46 11.01 -2.66
N GLN A 459 2.99 12.11 -2.09
CA GLN A 459 2.81 12.41 -0.66
C GLN A 459 1.41 12.91 -0.33
N VAL A 460 0.63 13.38 -1.31
CA VAL A 460 -0.74 13.90 -1.08
C VAL A 460 -1.65 12.83 -0.46
N GLN A 461 -1.32 11.55 -0.62
CA GLN A 461 -2.04 10.45 0.02
C GLN A 461 -2.00 10.53 1.56
N ILE A 462 -1.03 11.24 2.15
CA ILE A 462 -0.87 11.40 3.62
C ILE A 462 -2.08 12.01 4.31
N PHE A 463 -2.88 12.80 3.60
CA PHE A 463 -4.04 13.46 4.18
C PHE A 463 -5.10 12.44 4.64
N ASN A 464 -5.25 11.32 3.95
CA ASN A 464 -6.23 10.30 4.32
C ASN A 464 -5.99 9.70 5.71
N PRO A 465 -4.83 9.09 6.01
CA PRO A 465 -4.58 8.54 7.34
C PRO A 465 -4.49 9.63 8.42
N ILE A 466 -4.03 10.85 8.08
CA ILE A 466 -4.05 12.00 9.00
C ILE A 466 -5.50 12.33 9.42
N PHE A 467 -6.42 12.44 8.46
CA PHE A 467 -7.82 12.71 8.77
C PHE A 467 -8.46 11.58 9.56
N ILE A 468 -8.13 10.31 9.28
CA ILE A 468 -8.63 9.18 10.08
C ILE A 468 -8.17 9.32 11.54
N VAL A 469 -6.88 9.54 11.78
CA VAL A 469 -6.32 9.65 13.15
C VAL A 469 -6.90 10.86 13.89
N MET A 470 -7.05 12.01 13.23
CA MET A 470 -7.56 13.22 13.87
C MET A 470 -9.08 13.19 14.09
N LEU A 471 -9.85 12.66 13.14
CA LEU A 471 -11.31 12.69 13.20
C LEU A 471 -11.92 11.48 13.91
N ALA A 472 -11.22 10.34 14.01
CA ALA A 472 -11.74 9.15 14.69
C ALA A 472 -12.20 9.42 16.15
N PRO A 473 -11.43 10.15 17.00
CA PRO A 473 -11.90 10.50 18.34
C PRO A 473 -13.13 11.41 18.34
N VAL A 474 -13.23 12.32 17.36
CA VAL A 474 -14.37 13.23 17.19
C VAL A 474 -15.64 12.45 16.85
N PHE A 475 -15.55 11.52 15.88
CA PHE A 475 -16.67 10.65 15.53
C PHE A 475 -17.04 9.70 16.68
N ALA A 476 -16.06 9.15 17.40
CA ALA A 476 -16.34 8.33 18.58
C ALA A 476 -17.14 9.11 19.65
N ALA A 477 -16.75 10.35 19.94
CA ALA A 477 -17.47 11.22 20.87
C ALA A 477 -18.88 11.57 20.37
N LEU A 478 -19.02 11.83 19.05
CA LEU A 478 -20.30 12.08 18.41
C LEU A 478 -21.25 10.88 18.57
N TRP A 479 -20.77 9.66 18.29
CA TRP A 479 -21.58 8.45 18.43
C TRP A 479 -22.02 8.18 19.87
N LEU A 480 -21.14 8.41 20.85
CA LEU A 480 -21.51 8.33 22.27
C LEU A 480 -22.61 9.34 22.63
N LYS A 481 -22.55 10.56 22.09
CA LYS A 481 -23.57 11.60 22.30
C LYS A 481 -24.91 11.25 21.62
N LEU A 482 -24.88 10.71 20.40
CA LEU A 482 -26.07 10.26 19.67
C LEU A 482 -26.72 9.03 20.32
N GLY A 483 -25.91 8.11 20.85
CA GLY A 483 -26.39 6.93 21.59
C GLY A 483 -27.12 7.30 22.86
N ARG A 484 -26.64 8.31 23.58
CA ARG A 484 -27.35 8.89 24.75
C ARG A 484 -28.69 9.54 24.38
N ARG A 485 -28.87 9.95 23.12
CA ARG A 485 -30.11 10.55 22.59
C ARG A 485 -31.04 9.52 21.93
N GLY A 486 -30.74 8.23 22.01
CA GLY A 486 -31.55 7.17 21.41
C GLY A 486 -31.46 7.09 19.88
N ALA A 487 -30.61 7.89 19.24
CA ALA A 487 -30.50 8.02 17.78
C ALA A 487 -29.56 6.99 17.13
N SER A 488 -28.92 6.10 17.91
CA SER A 488 -28.03 5.07 17.37
C SER A 488 -28.32 3.70 17.98
N ARG A 489 -29.16 2.93 17.28
CA ARG A 489 -29.13 1.45 17.26
C ARG A 489 -29.54 0.96 15.86
N PRO A 490 -28.64 0.35 15.07
CA PRO A 490 -29.06 -0.70 14.16
C PRO A 490 -29.14 -2.02 14.97
N SER A 491 -30.31 -2.65 14.93
CA SER A 491 -30.70 -3.92 15.58
C SER A 491 -30.86 -3.93 17.12
N ARG A 492 -32.11 -3.77 17.57
CA ARG A 492 -32.64 -4.70 18.57
C ARG A 492 -33.12 -5.91 17.77
N SER A 493 -32.41 -7.03 17.85
CA SER A 493 -33.11 -8.31 17.67
C SER A 493 -34.07 -8.43 18.85
N ASN A 494 -35.33 -8.69 18.55
CA ASN A 494 -36.31 -9.04 19.56
C ASN A 494 -35.85 -10.34 20.23
N SER A 495 -35.24 -10.26 21.39
CA SER A 495 -35.32 -11.34 22.37
C SER A 495 -36.77 -11.41 22.82
N PRO A 496 -37.51 -12.53 22.62
CA PRO A 496 -38.82 -12.65 23.20
C PRO A 496 -38.67 -12.63 24.72
N SER A 497 -39.33 -11.65 25.34
CA SER A 497 -39.51 -11.57 26.78
C SER A 497 -40.56 -12.59 27.21
N ALA A 498 -40.20 -13.34 28.25
CA ALA A 498 -41.04 -14.24 29.06
C ALA A 498 -41.51 -15.54 28.39
#